data_AF-A0A5S3VUV8-F1
#
_entry.id   AF-A0A5S3VUV8-F1
#
_cell.length_a   1.000
_cell.length_b   1.000
_cell.length_c   1.000
_cell.angle_alpha   90.00
_cell.angle_beta   90.00
_cell.angle_gamma   90.00
#
_symmetry.space_group_name_H-M   'P 1'
#
loop_
_entity.id
_entity.type
_entity.pdbx_description
1 polymer ?
#
loop_
_entity_poly.entity_id
_entity_poly.type
_entity_poly.pdbx_seq_one_letter_code
_entity_poly.pdbx_strand_id
1 'polypeptide(L)'
;MKSLNQLASKIIDDLYIEEAMKNNPPEETPYHKRKMSLTAPITTVFMFDAIAARFGKTRIELLEPALELYAEQLFLSLSDEDRNSLSVEVDSLITENLPEGIQMQVVNSAGSFENECAEWRGLNASFKSFNKE
;
A
#
# COMPACT_ATOMS: atom_id res chain seq x y z
N MET A 1 -14.11 3.55 7.47
CA MET A 1 -13.63 4.08 6.17
C MET A 1 -13.06 5.46 6.39
N LYS A 2 -11.80 5.69 5.99
CA LYS A 2 -11.23 7.05 6.02
C LYS A 2 -11.50 7.72 4.68
N SER A 3 -11.95 8.96 4.68
CA SER A 3 -12.17 9.71 3.43
C SER A 3 -10.83 10.11 2.79
N LEU A 4 -10.80 10.37 1.48
CA LEU A 4 -9.63 10.89 0.77
C LEU A 4 -9.02 12.13 1.45
N ASN A 5 -9.85 12.99 2.05
CA ASN A 5 -9.41 14.16 2.80
C ASN A 5 -8.70 13.79 4.11
N GLN A 6 -9.17 12.75 4.82
CA GLN A 6 -8.50 12.25 6.01
C GLN A 6 -7.14 11.61 5.68
N LEU A 7 -7.04 10.95 4.52
CA LEU A 7 -5.79 10.41 4.04
C LEU A 7 -4.80 11.52 3.68
N ALA A 8 -5.22 12.50 2.88
CA ALA A 8 -4.38 13.64 2.52
C ALA A 8 -3.89 14.38 3.77
N SER A 9 -4.77 14.59 4.75
CA SER A 9 -4.38 15.23 6.02
C SER A 9 -3.35 14.41 6.79
N LYS A 10 -3.55 13.09 6.91
CA LYS A 10 -2.58 12.21 7.59
C LYS A 10 -1.21 12.21 6.89
N ILE A 11 -1.18 12.12 5.56
CA ILE A 11 0.09 12.18 4.81
C ILE A 11 0.80 13.50 5.08
N ILE A 12 0.08 14.61 5.11
CA ILE A 12 0.66 15.93 5.42
C ILE A 12 1.17 15.98 6.87
N ASP A 13 0.44 15.44 7.83
CA ASP A 13 0.87 15.36 9.23
C ASP A 13 2.14 14.52 9.37
N ASP A 14 2.20 13.36 8.72
CA ASP A 14 3.36 12.47 8.70
C ASP A 14 4.58 13.20 8.10
N LEU A 15 4.41 14.00 7.03
CA LEU A 15 5.49 14.81 6.44
C LEU A 15 6.01 15.90 7.38
N TYR A 16 5.13 16.56 8.15
CA TYR A 16 5.55 17.52 9.17
C TYR A 16 6.31 16.84 10.32
N ILE A 17 5.91 15.62 10.70
CA ILE A 17 6.63 14.82 11.70
C ILE A 17 8.01 14.43 11.19
N GLU A 18 8.12 13.96 9.95
CA GLU A 18 9.40 13.62 9.31
C GLU A 18 10.34 14.83 9.19
N GLU A 19 9.82 16.01 8.82
CA GLU A 19 10.59 17.27 8.80
C GLU A 19 11.17 17.58 10.18
N ALA A 20 10.40 17.34 11.26
CA ALA A 20 10.87 17.50 12.64
C ALA A 20 11.90 16.42 13.07
N MET A 21 11.88 15.24 12.42
CA MET A 21 12.77 14.10 12.71
C MET A 21 14.02 14.03 11.82
N LYS A 22 14.24 15.00 10.92
CA LYS A 22 15.29 15.04 9.88
C LYS A 22 16.72 14.67 10.33
N ASN A 23 17.03 14.76 11.62
CA ASN A 23 18.36 14.45 12.16
C ASN A 23 18.56 12.96 12.51
N ASN A 24 17.51 12.14 12.56
CA ASN A 24 17.57 10.70 12.89
C ASN A 24 16.60 9.89 12.01
N PRO A 25 16.96 9.61 10.74
CA PRO A 25 16.12 8.81 9.87
C PRO A 25 16.11 7.33 10.32
N PRO A 26 14.95 6.65 10.30
CA PRO A 26 14.89 5.21 10.51
C PRO A 26 15.52 4.45 9.34
N GLU A 27 16.09 3.27 9.61
CA GLU A 27 16.59 2.37 8.56
C GLU A 27 15.42 1.77 7.78
N GLU A 28 15.35 2.03 6.48
CA GLU A 28 14.38 1.39 5.58
C GLU A 28 14.83 -0.04 5.23
N THR A 29 13.95 -1.01 5.49
CA THR A 29 14.09 -2.36 4.97
C THR A 29 13.87 -2.38 3.45
N PRO A 30 14.70 -3.10 2.67
CA PRO A 30 14.65 -3.09 1.22
C PRO A 30 13.45 -3.89 0.69
N TYR A 31 12.28 -3.26 0.64
CA TYR A 31 11.10 -3.88 0.04
C TYR A 31 11.12 -3.72 -1.49
N HIS A 32 10.68 -4.79 -2.15
CA HIS A 32 10.76 -5.01 -3.58
C HIS A 32 9.69 -4.22 -4.34
N LYS A 33 9.88 -2.89 -4.43
CA LYS A 33 9.00 -2.01 -5.19
C LYS A 33 9.06 -2.35 -6.69
N ARG A 34 7.90 -2.48 -7.34
CA ARG A 34 7.78 -2.60 -8.80
C ARG A 34 7.53 -1.22 -9.40
N LYS A 35 8.25 -0.88 -10.48
CA LYS A 35 8.05 0.39 -11.20
C LYS A 35 6.64 0.46 -11.80
N MET A 36 5.93 1.55 -11.50
CA MET A 36 4.66 1.92 -12.14
C MET A 36 4.84 3.23 -12.91
N SER A 37 4.18 3.36 -14.07
CA SER A 37 4.12 4.61 -14.83
C SER A 37 2.69 5.15 -14.81
N LEU A 38 2.52 6.44 -14.49
CA LEU A 38 1.22 7.07 -14.38
C LEU A 38 1.16 8.37 -15.21
N THR A 39 -0.01 8.64 -15.80
CA THR A 39 -0.33 9.90 -16.46
C THR A 39 -1.40 10.64 -15.66
N ALA A 40 -1.25 11.95 -15.48
CA ALA A 40 -2.19 12.79 -14.76
C ALA A 40 -2.35 14.16 -15.45
N PRO A 41 -3.43 14.91 -15.18
CA PRO A 41 -3.57 16.29 -15.68
C PRO A 41 -2.38 17.16 -15.27
N ILE A 42 -1.93 18.02 -16.19
CA ILE A 42 -0.74 18.86 -15.99
C ILE A 42 -0.84 19.75 -14.74
N THR A 43 -2.04 20.25 -14.44
CA THR A 43 -2.31 21.07 -13.25
C THR A 43 -2.10 20.27 -11.95
N THR A 44 -2.54 19.01 -11.93
CA THR A 44 -2.33 18.10 -10.80
C THR A 44 -0.86 17.76 -10.63
N VAL A 45 -0.15 17.48 -11.74
CA VAL A 45 1.29 17.20 -11.71
C VAL A 45 2.06 18.36 -11.08
N PHE A 46 1.79 19.59 -11.52
CA PHE A 46 2.46 20.76 -10.94
C PHE A 46 2.09 21.03 -9.48
N MET A 47 0.88 20.68 -9.04
CA MET A 47 0.54 20.77 -7.61
C MET A 47 1.37 19.78 -6.79
N PHE A 48 1.52 18.54 -7.26
CA PHE A 48 2.39 17.56 -6.59
C PHE A 48 3.85 18.01 -6.59
N ASP A 49 4.36 18.58 -7.69
CA ASP A 49 5.72 19.13 -7.73
C ASP A 49 5.92 20.24 -6.69
N ALA A 50 4.95 21.15 -6.56
CA ALA A 50 5.00 22.24 -5.58
C ALA A 50 5.00 21.74 -4.13
N ILE A 51 4.14 20.76 -3.80
CA ILE A 51 4.08 20.15 -2.47
C ILE A 51 5.37 19.38 -2.18
N ALA A 52 5.84 18.57 -3.13
CA ALA A 52 7.05 17.76 -2.96
C ALA A 52 8.28 18.65 -2.70
N ALA A 53 8.42 19.73 -3.48
CA ALA A 53 9.49 20.71 -3.29
C ALA A 53 9.45 21.39 -1.91
N ARG A 54 8.25 21.67 -1.37
CA ARG A 54 8.10 22.26 -0.03
C ARG A 54 8.66 21.36 1.08
N PHE A 55 8.54 20.04 0.92
CA PHE A 55 8.98 19.06 1.91
C PHE A 55 10.32 18.38 1.57
N GLY A 56 10.98 18.77 0.47
CA GLY A 56 12.23 18.13 0.02
C GLY A 56 12.05 16.67 -0.39
N LYS A 57 10.85 16.31 -0.85
CA LYS A 57 10.46 14.96 -1.28
C LYS A 57 10.34 14.90 -2.80
N THR A 58 10.26 13.69 -3.33
CA THR A 58 9.85 13.41 -4.71
C THR A 58 8.33 13.25 -4.79
N ARG A 59 7.76 13.41 -5.99
CA ARG A 59 6.33 13.12 -6.24
C ARG A 59 5.97 11.68 -5.88
N ILE A 60 6.89 10.74 -6.07
CA ILE A 60 6.66 9.32 -5.82
C ILE A 60 6.48 9.09 -4.33
N GLU A 61 7.34 9.66 -3.48
CA GLU A 61 7.21 9.56 -2.01
C GLU A 61 5.88 10.11 -1.48
N LEU A 62 5.29 11.12 -2.15
CA LEU A 62 3.96 11.62 -1.78
C LEU A 62 2.82 10.69 -2.23
N LEU A 63 3.00 10.01 -3.36
CA LEU A 63 1.94 9.25 -4.04
C LEU A 63 1.88 7.79 -3.59
N GLU A 64 3.02 7.17 -3.29
CA GLU A 64 3.11 5.76 -2.91
C GLU A 64 2.13 5.37 -1.78
N PRO A 65 2.08 6.09 -0.63
CA PRO A 65 1.16 5.74 0.44
C PRO A 65 -0.32 5.86 0.02
N ALA A 66 -0.60 6.82 -0.85
CA ALA A 66 -1.96 7.03 -1.36
C ALA A 66 -2.38 5.92 -2.33
N LEU A 67 -1.46 5.42 -3.16
CA LEU A 67 -1.71 4.33 -4.11
C LEU A 67 -1.98 3.01 -3.39
N GLU A 68 -1.18 2.67 -2.37
CA GLU A 68 -1.36 1.46 -1.57
C GLU A 68 -2.74 1.42 -0.90
N LEU A 69 -3.08 2.49 -0.18
CA LEU A 69 -4.37 2.61 0.50
C LEU A 69 -5.53 2.64 -0.49
N TYR A 70 -5.37 3.30 -1.64
CA TYR A 70 -6.41 3.31 -2.65
C TYR A 70 -6.65 1.92 -3.23
N ALA A 71 -5.59 1.12 -3.46
CA ALA A 71 -5.72 -0.26 -3.90
C ALA A 71 -6.48 -1.12 -2.87
N GLU A 72 -6.18 -0.97 -1.58
CA GLU A 72 -6.93 -1.63 -0.49
C GLU A 72 -8.41 -1.22 -0.50
N GLN A 73 -8.72 0.08 -0.61
CA GLN A 73 -10.10 0.55 -0.61
C GLN A 73 -10.87 0.05 -1.85
N LEU A 74 -10.25 0.04 -3.03
CA LEU A 74 -10.84 -0.54 -4.23
C LEU A 74 -11.16 -2.01 -3.99
N PHE A 75 -10.19 -2.78 -3.50
CA PHE A 75 -10.35 -4.20 -3.21
C PHE A 75 -11.50 -4.45 -2.23
N LEU A 76 -11.54 -3.74 -1.10
CA LEU A 76 -12.58 -3.88 -0.08
C LEU A 76 -13.98 -3.45 -0.55
N SER A 77 -14.06 -2.64 -1.60
CA SER A 77 -15.33 -2.19 -2.19
C SER A 77 -15.92 -3.20 -3.18
N LEU A 78 -15.18 -4.23 -3.58
CA LEU A 78 -15.67 -5.29 -4.47
C LEU A 78 -16.67 -6.22 -3.75
N SER A 79 -17.35 -7.08 -4.50
CA SER A 79 -18.20 -8.12 -3.91
C SER A 79 -17.38 -9.16 -3.13
N ASP A 80 -18.00 -9.87 -2.19
CA ASP A 80 -17.34 -10.94 -1.45
C ASP A 80 -16.76 -12.04 -2.36
N GLU A 81 -17.44 -12.34 -3.46
CA GLU A 81 -17.00 -13.33 -4.46
C GLU A 81 -15.76 -12.83 -5.19
N ASP A 82 -15.80 -11.60 -5.73
CA ASP A 82 -14.68 -10.99 -6.43
C ASP A 82 -13.45 -10.86 -5.53
N ARG A 83 -13.64 -10.45 -4.26
CA ARG A 83 -12.53 -10.35 -3.29
C ARG A 83 -11.87 -11.70 -3.05
N ASN A 84 -12.64 -12.78 -2.95
CA ASN A 84 -12.07 -14.12 -2.78
C ASN A 84 -11.26 -14.53 -4.02
N SER A 85 -11.80 -14.32 -5.22
CA SER A 85 -11.10 -14.69 -6.45
C SER A 85 -9.81 -13.89 -6.65
N LEU A 86 -9.90 -12.55 -6.58
CA LEU A 86 -8.76 -11.67 -6.87
C LEU A 86 -7.66 -11.77 -5.82
N SER A 87 -8.01 -11.95 -4.54
CA SER A 87 -6.98 -12.08 -3.50
C SER A 87 -6.09 -13.30 -3.72
N VAL A 88 -6.65 -14.44 -4.14
CA VAL A 88 -5.89 -15.65 -4.46
C VAL A 88 -5.00 -15.40 -5.69
N GLU A 89 -5.55 -14.81 -6.74
CA GLU A 89 -4.83 -14.55 -8.00
C GLU A 89 -3.64 -13.61 -7.77
N VAL A 90 -3.85 -12.48 -7.10
CA VAL A 90 -2.80 -11.48 -6.83
C VAL A 90 -1.72 -12.05 -5.91
N ASP A 91 -2.09 -12.75 -4.83
CA ASP A 91 -1.14 -13.39 -3.93
C ASP A 91 -0.26 -14.43 -4.65
N SER A 92 -0.83 -15.19 -5.59
CA SER A 92 -0.08 -16.13 -6.44
C SER A 92 0.92 -15.39 -7.33
N LEU A 93 0.48 -14.33 -8.02
CA LEU A 93 1.36 -13.52 -8.87
C LEU A 93 2.50 -12.88 -8.06
N ILE A 94 2.23 -12.42 -6.83
CA ILE A 94 3.28 -11.90 -5.95
C ILE A 94 4.28 -13.01 -5.64
N THR A 95 3.79 -14.20 -5.25
CA THR A 95 4.62 -15.36 -4.92
C THR A 95 5.56 -15.74 -6.06
N GLU A 96 5.05 -15.79 -7.30
CA GLU A 96 5.85 -16.08 -8.50
C GLU A 96 6.93 -15.04 -8.79
N ASN A 97 6.76 -13.81 -8.29
CA ASN A 97 7.67 -12.69 -8.51
C ASN A 97 8.57 -12.41 -7.30
N LEU A 98 8.54 -13.26 -6.28
CA LEU A 98 9.51 -13.22 -5.19
C LEU A 98 10.91 -13.64 -5.69
N PRO A 99 11.99 -13.08 -5.12
CA PRO A 99 13.34 -13.54 -5.40
C PRO A 99 13.51 -15.04 -5.14
N GLU A 100 14.28 -15.69 -6.01
CA GLU A 100 14.65 -17.09 -5.81
C GLU A 100 15.42 -17.30 -4.50
N GLY A 101 15.16 -18.42 -3.83
CA GLY A 101 15.86 -18.81 -2.60
C GLY A 101 15.33 -18.20 -1.31
N ILE A 102 14.27 -17.37 -1.37
CA ILE A 102 13.57 -16.92 -0.17
C ILE A 102 12.74 -18.07 0.41
N GLN A 103 13.00 -18.40 1.67
CA GLN A 103 12.08 -19.17 2.50
C GLN A 103 11.25 -18.21 3.33
N MET A 104 9.93 -18.30 3.21
CA MET A 104 9.02 -17.44 3.95
C MET A 104 7.88 -18.23 4.57
N GLN A 105 7.41 -17.74 5.71
CA GLN A 105 6.20 -18.21 6.36
C GLN A 105 5.32 -17.00 6.63
N VAL A 106 4.10 -16.99 6.09
CA VAL A 106 3.12 -15.93 6.29
C VAL A 106 2.03 -16.46 7.21
N VAL A 107 1.79 -15.77 8.31
CA VAL A 107 0.74 -16.09 9.29
C VAL A 107 -0.16 -14.87 9.44
N ASN A 108 -1.43 -15.00 9.07
CA ASN A 108 -2.41 -13.92 9.15
C ASN A 108 -3.84 -14.47 9.39
N SER A 109 -4.85 -13.60 9.32
CA SER A 109 -6.26 -13.97 9.55
C SER A 109 -6.82 -15.01 8.57
N ALA A 110 -6.17 -15.24 7.42
CA ALA A 110 -6.56 -16.27 6.46
C ALA A 110 -5.94 -17.65 6.76
N GLY A 111 -4.93 -17.71 7.63
CA GLY A 111 -4.26 -18.95 8.01
C GLY A 111 -2.73 -18.83 8.02
N SER A 112 -2.07 -19.97 7.81
CA SER A 112 -0.61 -20.08 7.71
C SER A 112 -0.25 -20.60 6.32
N PHE A 113 0.71 -19.95 5.68
CA PHE A 113 1.14 -20.22 4.32
C PHE A 113 2.68 -20.34 4.27
N GLU A 114 3.18 -21.37 3.60
CA GLU A 114 4.62 -21.62 3.45
C GLU A 114 5.06 -21.29 2.02
N ASN A 115 6.13 -20.51 1.90
CA ASN A 115 6.72 -20.05 0.64
C ASN A 115 5.70 -19.39 -0.31
N GLU A 116 4.72 -18.70 0.27
CA GLU A 116 3.59 -18.12 -0.44
C GLU A 116 3.21 -16.79 0.22
N CYS A 117 3.04 -15.76 -0.60
CA CYS A 117 2.44 -14.50 -0.17
C CYS A 117 0.96 -14.72 0.12
N ALA A 118 0.43 -14.16 1.21
CA ALA A 118 -0.99 -14.30 1.56
C ALA A 118 -1.62 -12.98 2.02
N GLU A 119 -1.06 -11.85 1.57
CA GLU A 119 -1.37 -10.53 2.10
C GLU A 119 -2.81 -10.12 1.79
N TRP A 120 -3.26 -10.30 0.54
CA TRP A 120 -4.61 -9.91 0.12
C TRP A 120 -5.67 -10.87 0.67
N ARG A 121 -5.36 -12.17 0.75
CA ARG A 121 -6.23 -13.14 1.44
C ARG A 121 -6.36 -12.81 2.92
N GLY A 122 -5.26 -12.43 3.57
CA GLY A 122 -5.23 -12.00 4.96
C GLY A 122 -6.07 -10.75 5.21
N LEU A 123 -5.98 -9.75 4.33
CA LEU A 123 -6.80 -8.54 4.37
C LEU A 123 -8.30 -8.86 4.23
N ASN A 124 -8.66 -9.69 3.25
CA ASN A 124 -10.05 -10.10 3.04
C ASN A 124 -10.62 -10.88 4.23
N ALA A 125 -9.86 -11.83 4.79
CA ALA A 125 -10.26 -12.60 5.96
C ALA A 125 -10.45 -11.70 7.19
N SER A 126 -9.57 -10.72 7.39
CA SER A 126 -9.69 -9.72 8.45
C SER A 126 -10.92 -8.84 8.23
N PHE A 127 -11.15 -8.35 7.02
CA PHE A 127 -12.33 -7.56 6.71
C PHE A 127 -13.64 -8.32 6.96
N LYS A 128 -13.70 -9.59 6.56
CA LYS A 128 -14.84 -10.47 6.86
C LYS A 128 -15.03 -10.68 8.35
N SER A 129 -13.97 -10.81 9.14
CA SER A 129 -14.08 -11.02 10.59
C SER A 129 -14.60 -9.79 11.32
N PHE A 130 -14.24 -8.58 10.88
CA PHE A 130 -14.71 -7.32 11.45
C PHE A 130 -16.14 -6.93 11.02
N ASN A 131 -16.60 -7.39 9.86
CA ASN A 131 -17.94 -7.08 9.32
C ASN A 131 -18.91 -8.27 9.39
N LYS A 132 -18.71 -9.21 10.33
CA LYS A 132 -19.71 -10.23 10.62
C LYS A 132 -20.95 -9.56 11.25
N GLU A 133 -21.98 -9.35 10.44
CA GLU A 133 -23.37 -9.32 10.92
C GLU A 133 -23.90 -10.75 11.07
#